data_AF-A0A7C4AHM9-F1
#
_entry.id   AF-A0A7C4AHM9-F1
#
_cell.length_a   1.000
_cell.length_b   1.000
_cell.length_c   1.000
_cell.angle_alpha   90.00
_cell.angle_beta   90.00
_cell.angle_gamma   90.00
#
_symmetry.space_group_name_H-M   'P 1'
#
loop_
_entity.id
_entity.type
_entity.pdbx_description
1 polymer ?
#
loop_
_entity_poly.entity_id
_entity_poly.type
_entity_poly.pdbx_seq_one_letter_code
_entity_poly.pdbx_strand_id
1 'polypeptide(L)'
;MRRLWTAWTERPFAWPLTLMAGILVASALGFSYYESRTQAEEVGFFEGLWWAMVTLFTVGYGDFAPKTMPGRILGMGVMACGIGLVSTITGSLASSMVERRIQRRRGLLPVNVQGHVLIVNWNGHGPTLLERLRRMPTLSGAPVVLAADMEPGAYEALADTLDLGAALSFVRGNTASKAVLERANLTKARLAYVLGRDVVPPNEADNHSVLATLTLRSLAPGLTIYAEAMHDASREHLLRAGATKVMGREELAGRSLAFMAAHPVMQDVLHAIWR
;
A
#
# COMPACT_ATOMS: atom_id res chain seq x y z
N MET A 1 32.94 15.75 -7.23
CA MET A 1 32.03 15.89 -8.38
C MET A 1 31.31 14.60 -8.76
N ARG A 2 31.98 13.44 -8.97
CA ARG A 2 31.31 12.16 -9.32
C ARG A 2 30.22 11.69 -8.33
N ARG A 3 30.43 11.79 -7.01
CA ARG A 3 29.43 11.38 -5.99
C ARG A 3 28.15 12.23 -5.94
N LEU A 4 28.24 13.51 -6.29
CA LEU A 4 27.07 14.39 -6.37
C LEU A 4 26.29 14.12 -7.66
N TRP A 5 26.99 13.76 -8.74
CA TRP A 5 26.39 13.38 -10.01
C TRP A 5 25.59 12.07 -9.92
N THR A 6 26.14 11.04 -9.27
CA THR A 6 25.43 9.77 -9.06
C THR A 6 24.20 9.93 -8.14
N ALA A 7 24.34 10.68 -7.04
CA ALA A 7 23.23 10.97 -6.14
C ALA A 7 22.10 11.79 -6.80
N TRP A 8 22.42 12.56 -7.83
CA TRP A 8 21.48 13.39 -8.58
C TRP A 8 20.77 12.59 -9.70
N THR A 9 21.46 11.65 -10.34
CA THR A 9 20.85 10.69 -11.29
C THR A 9 20.00 9.62 -10.62
N GLU A 10 20.25 9.33 -9.33
CA GLU A 10 19.49 8.32 -8.58
C GLU A 10 18.07 8.76 -8.22
N ARG A 11 17.75 10.06 -8.32
CA ARG A 11 16.38 10.56 -8.15
C ARG A 11 15.69 10.60 -9.52
N PRO A 12 14.62 9.81 -9.76
CA PRO A 12 14.03 9.65 -11.09
C PRO A 12 13.50 10.96 -11.69
N PHE A 13 13.21 11.96 -10.84
CA PHE A 13 12.67 13.26 -11.24
C PHE A 13 13.68 14.41 -11.23
N ALA A 14 14.85 14.26 -10.60
CA ALA A 14 15.75 15.40 -10.39
C ALA A 14 16.38 15.88 -11.71
N TRP A 15 16.96 14.97 -12.49
CA TRP A 15 17.62 15.32 -13.75
C TRP A 15 16.69 15.90 -14.84
N PRO A 16 15.47 15.39 -15.10
CA PRO A 16 14.63 15.96 -16.15
C PRO A 16 14.08 17.31 -15.74
N LEU A 17 13.76 17.51 -14.44
CA LEU A 17 13.27 18.80 -13.93
C LEU A 17 14.35 19.89 -14.04
N THR A 18 15.59 19.57 -13.72
CA THR A 18 16.70 20.53 -13.84
C THR A 18 17.05 20.83 -15.28
N LEU A 19 16.95 19.85 -16.18
CA LEU A 19 17.20 20.05 -17.60
C LEU A 19 16.10 20.93 -18.21
N MET A 20 14.85 20.68 -17.82
CA MET A 20 13.70 21.53 -18.16
C MET A 20 13.89 22.97 -17.66
N ALA A 21 14.29 23.16 -16.40
CA ALA A 21 14.57 24.51 -15.86
C ALA A 21 15.72 25.21 -16.63
N GLY A 22 16.79 24.48 -16.96
CA GLY A 22 17.89 25.01 -17.76
C GLY A 22 17.46 25.44 -19.17
N ILE A 23 16.65 24.62 -19.85
CA ILE A 23 16.08 24.96 -21.15
C ILE A 23 15.18 26.19 -21.03
N LEU A 24 14.27 26.24 -20.05
CA LEU A 24 13.37 27.38 -19.88
C LEU A 24 14.13 28.69 -19.69
N VAL A 25 15.18 28.71 -18.86
CA VAL A 25 16.01 29.91 -18.65
C VAL A 25 16.80 30.27 -19.91
N ALA A 26 17.41 29.30 -20.58
CA ALA A 26 18.17 29.54 -21.82
C ALA A 26 17.26 30.05 -22.95
N SER A 27 16.06 29.49 -23.07
CA SER A 27 15.03 29.90 -24.02
C SER A 27 14.47 31.27 -23.70
N ALA A 28 14.26 31.60 -22.42
CA ALA A 28 13.82 32.93 -22.01
C ALA A 28 14.84 34.01 -22.39
N LEU A 29 16.12 33.79 -22.05
CA LEU A 29 17.22 34.70 -22.38
C LEU A 29 17.43 34.80 -23.90
N GLY A 30 17.41 33.67 -24.59
CA GLY A 30 17.56 33.62 -26.05
C GLY A 30 16.43 34.34 -26.77
N PHE A 31 15.18 34.13 -26.34
CA PHE A 31 14.02 34.78 -26.92
C PHE A 31 14.06 36.30 -26.68
N SER A 32 14.30 36.75 -25.44
CA SER A 32 14.43 38.18 -25.15
C SER A 32 15.57 38.82 -25.92
N TYR A 33 16.70 38.12 -26.09
CA TYR A 33 17.84 38.64 -26.83
C TYR A 33 17.56 38.78 -28.34
N TYR A 34 17.01 37.74 -28.98
CA TYR A 34 16.77 37.74 -30.43
C TYR A 34 15.53 38.52 -30.84
N GLU A 35 14.49 38.60 -30.00
CA GLU A 35 13.19 39.18 -30.38
C GLU A 35 12.87 40.55 -29.73
N SER A 36 13.75 41.09 -28.88
CA SER A 36 13.55 42.41 -28.22
C SER A 36 13.32 43.58 -29.19
N ARG A 37 13.80 43.49 -30.44
CA ARG A 37 13.69 44.56 -31.44
C ARG A 37 12.63 44.32 -32.52
N THR A 38 12.00 43.15 -32.53
CA THR A 38 11.10 42.70 -33.61
C THR A 38 9.64 42.55 -33.15
N GLN A 39 9.39 42.55 -31.84
CA GLN A 39 8.04 42.55 -31.30
C GLN A 39 7.44 43.97 -31.21
N ALA A 40 6.11 44.03 -31.15
CA ALA A 40 5.37 45.28 -30.97
C ALA A 40 5.39 45.75 -29.51
N GLU A 41 5.50 44.82 -28.57
CA GLU A 41 5.62 45.05 -27.13
C GLU A 41 7.06 44.81 -26.67
N GLU A 42 7.48 45.45 -25.57
CA GLU A 42 8.80 45.21 -24.98
C GLU A 42 8.92 43.76 -24.50
N VAL A 43 9.94 43.04 -24.99
CA VAL A 43 10.21 41.65 -24.58
C VAL A 43 11.34 41.64 -23.56
N GLY A 44 10.98 41.45 -22.30
CA GLY A 44 11.90 41.17 -21.21
C GLY A 44 12.12 39.68 -20.97
N PHE A 45 12.80 39.36 -19.88
CA PHE A 45 13.04 37.98 -19.45
C PHE A 45 11.73 37.23 -19.14
N PHE A 46 10.75 37.92 -18.53
CA PHE A 46 9.48 37.30 -18.13
C PHE A 46 8.63 36.91 -19.35
N GLU A 47 8.60 37.74 -20.38
CA GLU A 47 7.91 37.48 -21.65
C GLU A 47 8.59 36.34 -22.41
N GLY A 48 9.93 36.30 -22.40
CA GLY A 48 10.69 35.17 -22.92
C GLY A 48 10.43 33.87 -22.17
N LEU A 49 10.33 33.92 -20.84
CA LEU A 49 10.00 32.75 -20.01
C LEU A 49 8.57 32.29 -20.24
N TRP A 50 7.62 33.22 -20.36
CA TRP A 50 6.23 32.95 -20.73
C TRP A 50 6.14 32.23 -22.07
N TRP A 51 6.78 32.77 -23.11
CA TRP A 51 6.86 32.14 -24.42
C TRP A 51 7.46 30.73 -24.34
N ALA A 52 8.57 30.57 -23.61
CA ALA A 52 9.24 29.28 -23.45
C ALA A 52 8.33 28.25 -22.77
N MET A 53 7.60 28.64 -21.71
CA MET A 53 6.64 27.79 -21.00
C MET A 53 5.49 27.36 -21.92
N VAL A 54 4.84 28.32 -22.59
CA VAL A 54 3.70 28.08 -23.49
C VAL A 54 4.09 27.17 -24.67
N THR A 55 5.32 27.32 -25.17
CA THR A 55 5.87 26.48 -26.25
C THR A 55 6.26 25.09 -25.76
N LEU A 56 6.95 25.00 -24.61
CA LEU A 56 7.41 23.73 -24.04
C LEU A 56 6.24 22.80 -23.67
N PHE A 57 5.16 23.37 -23.12
CA PHE A 57 3.94 22.64 -22.79
C PHE A 57 2.95 22.51 -23.96
N THR A 58 3.37 22.88 -25.18
CA THR A 58 2.57 22.74 -26.41
C THR A 58 1.22 23.47 -26.39
N VAL A 59 1.10 24.54 -25.59
CA VAL A 59 -0.13 25.36 -25.51
C VAL A 59 -0.22 26.29 -26.72
N GLY A 60 0.86 27.04 -26.99
CA GLY A 60 1.00 27.86 -28.20
C GLY A 60 -0.06 28.96 -28.38
N TYR A 61 -0.24 29.87 -27.42
CA TYR A 61 -1.20 30.98 -27.53
C TYR A 61 -0.97 31.87 -28.77
N GLY A 62 0.28 32.01 -29.21
CA GLY A 62 0.63 32.79 -30.41
C GLY A 62 0.67 34.30 -30.21
N ASP A 63 0.54 34.76 -28.96
CA ASP A 63 0.74 36.13 -28.50
C ASP A 63 2.20 36.59 -28.71
N PHE A 64 3.15 35.74 -28.37
CA PHE A 64 4.57 35.91 -28.68
C PHE A 64 5.05 34.78 -29.61
N ALA A 65 5.71 35.14 -30.71
CA ALA A 65 6.25 34.16 -31.66
C ALA A 65 7.57 34.66 -32.28
N PRO A 66 8.58 33.79 -32.47
CA PRO A 66 9.86 34.19 -33.01
C PRO A 66 9.74 34.62 -34.49
N LYS A 67 10.12 35.87 -34.78
CA LYS A 67 10.11 36.44 -36.13
C LYS A 67 11.49 36.33 -36.79
N THR A 68 12.56 36.33 -35.99
CA THR A 68 13.94 36.23 -36.48
C THR A 68 14.32 34.78 -36.83
N MET A 69 15.25 34.61 -37.77
CA MET A 69 15.81 33.29 -38.10
C MET A 69 16.42 32.58 -36.88
N PRO A 70 17.32 33.20 -36.08
CA PRO A 70 17.85 32.55 -34.88
C PRO A 70 16.77 32.24 -33.83
N GLY A 71 15.77 33.11 -33.65
CA GLY A 71 14.63 32.84 -32.76
C GLY A 71 13.80 31.63 -33.21
N ARG A 72 13.62 31.43 -34.52
CA ARG A 72 12.92 30.26 -35.07
C ARG A 72 13.71 28.97 -34.87
N ILE A 73 15.03 29.01 -35.04
CA ILE A 73 15.91 27.86 -34.75
C ILE A 73 15.84 27.49 -33.27
N LEU A 74 15.88 28.48 -32.38
CA LEU A 74 15.66 28.28 -30.95
C LEU A 74 14.29 27.63 -30.69
N GLY A 75 13.22 28.16 -31.29
CA GLY A 75 11.86 27.63 -31.18
C GLY A 75 11.75 26.16 -31.61
N MET A 76 12.35 25.78 -32.73
CA MET A 76 12.39 24.37 -33.18
C MET A 76 13.07 23.46 -32.15
N GLY A 77 14.19 23.92 -31.57
CA GLY A 77 14.87 23.19 -30.50
C GLY A 77 14.01 23.04 -29.24
N VAL A 78 13.35 24.12 -28.80
CA VAL A 78 12.46 24.10 -27.64
C VAL A 78 11.29 23.15 -27.85
N MET A 79 10.66 23.17 -29.02
CA MET A 79 9.55 22.25 -29.34
C MET A 79 10.00 20.79 -29.30
N ALA A 80 11.14 20.46 -29.93
CA ALA A 80 11.67 19.10 -29.96
C ALA A 80 12.04 18.60 -28.55
N CYS A 81 12.75 19.42 -27.77
CA CYS A 81 13.13 19.08 -26.40
C CYS A 81 11.93 19.04 -25.45
N GLY A 82 10.95 19.94 -25.61
CA GLY A 82 9.77 20.05 -24.77
C GLY A 82 8.95 18.77 -24.78
N ILE A 83 8.64 18.24 -25.97
CA ILE A 83 7.91 16.98 -26.11
C ILE A 83 8.63 15.84 -25.41
N GLY A 84 9.95 15.70 -25.60
CA GLY A 84 10.73 14.63 -24.97
C GLY A 84 10.77 14.74 -23.45
N LEU A 85 10.96 15.95 -22.91
CA LEU A 85 11.05 16.19 -21.47
C LEU A 85 9.72 15.98 -20.76
N VAL A 86 8.65 16.58 -21.28
CA VAL A 86 7.31 16.45 -20.70
C VAL A 86 6.86 14.98 -20.74
N SER A 87 7.13 14.27 -21.84
CA SER A 87 6.85 12.83 -21.95
C SER A 87 7.63 12.01 -20.92
N THR A 88 8.91 12.33 -20.71
CA THR A 88 9.75 11.63 -19.73
C THR A 88 9.24 11.84 -18.30
N ILE A 89 8.97 13.09 -17.91
CA ILE A 89 8.46 13.42 -16.56
C ILE A 89 7.12 12.73 -16.31
N THR A 90 6.21 12.79 -17.29
CA THR A 90 4.88 12.17 -17.21
C THR A 90 5.00 10.64 -17.11
N GLY A 91 5.86 10.01 -17.92
CA GLY A 91 6.11 8.57 -17.89
C GLY A 91 6.73 8.11 -16.57
N SER A 92 7.71 8.84 -16.03
CA SER A 92 8.30 8.55 -14.71
C SER A 92 7.28 8.67 -13.58
N LEU A 93 6.38 9.67 -13.64
CA LEU A 93 5.31 9.84 -12.66
C LEU A 93 4.32 8.67 -12.71
N ALA A 94 3.87 8.31 -13.91
CA ALA A 94 2.98 7.17 -14.12
C ALA A 94 3.63 5.86 -13.63
N SER A 95 4.89 5.61 -13.97
CA SER A 95 5.66 4.44 -13.51
C SER A 95 5.77 4.40 -11.98
N SER A 96 6.04 5.54 -11.32
CA SER A 96 6.10 5.62 -9.86
C SER A 96 4.75 5.31 -9.21
N MET A 97 3.64 5.79 -9.79
CA MET A 97 2.29 5.45 -9.31
C MET A 97 1.99 3.97 -9.45
N VAL A 98 2.35 3.37 -10.59
CA VAL A 98 2.16 1.93 -10.85
C VAL A 98 3.01 1.10 -9.89
N GLU A 99 4.29 1.42 -9.72
CA GLU A 99 5.20 0.74 -8.80
C GLU A 99 4.65 0.82 -7.37
N ARG A 100 4.23 2.00 -6.92
CA ARG A 100 3.63 2.17 -5.59
C ARG A 100 2.35 1.33 -5.43
N ARG A 101 1.53 1.20 -6.47
CA ARG A 101 0.34 0.33 -6.47
C ARG A 101 0.72 -1.14 -6.38
N ILE A 102 1.75 -1.58 -7.11
CA ILE A 102 2.28 -2.95 -7.05
C ILE A 102 2.85 -3.25 -5.66
N GLN A 103 3.67 -2.35 -5.11
CA GLN A 103 4.24 -2.48 -3.76
C GLN A 103 3.17 -2.56 -2.68
N ARG A 104 2.07 -1.79 -2.82
CA ARG A 104 0.91 -1.87 -1.92
C ARG A 104 0.23 -3.24 -2.01
N ARG A 105 0.00 -3.75 -3.22
CA ARG A 105 -0.60 -5.09 -3.44
C ARG A 105 0.28 -6.23 -2.93
N ARG A 106 1.60 -6.08 -3.04
CA ARG A 106 2.59 -7.01 -2.45
C ARG A 106 2.68 -6.92 -0.92
N GLY A 107 1.92 -6.01 -0.30
CA GLY A 107 1.88 -5.81 1.15
C GLY A 107 3.16 -5.21 1.73
N LEU A 108 3.98 -4.53 0.91
CA LEU A 108 5.29 -4.00 1.34
C LEU A 108 5.21 -2.60 1.95
N LEU A 109 4.09 -1.90 1.72
CA LEU A 109 3.86 -0.56 2.26
C LEU A 109 3.23 -0.60 3.65
N PRO A 110 3.49 0.41 4.51
CA PRO A 110 2.77 0.57 5.76
C PRO A 110 1.30 0.92 5.50
N VAL A 111 0.42 0.41 6.35
CA VAL A 111 -1.01 0.71 6.36
C VAL A 111 -1.27 1.80 7.38
N ASN A 112 -2.07 2.81 7.06
CA ASN A 112 -2.39 3.91 7.97
C ASN A 112 -3.91 4.00 8.20
N VAL A 113 -4.45 3.05 8.96
CA VAL A 113 -5.88 2.95 9.31
C VAL A 113 -6.05 2.78 10.82
N GLN A 114 -7.12 3.33 11.40
CA GLN A 114 -7.35 3.31 12.86
C GLN A 114 -8.64 2.55 13.20
N GLY A 115 -8.71 1.99 14.41
CA GLY A 115 -9.89 1.24 14.88
C GLY A 115 -10.15 -0.03 14.08
N HIS A 116 -9.14 -0.53 13.37
CA HIS A 116 -9.25 -1.65 12.46
C HIS A 116 -9.14 -3.00 13.19
N VAL A 117 -9.64 -4.05 12.54
CA VAL A 117 -9.40 -5.44 12.96
C VAL A 117 -8.13 -5.93 12.30
N LEU A 118 -7.17 -6.40 13.10
CA LEU A 118 -5.92 -6.98 12.62
C LEU A 118 -6.05 -8.51 12.57
N ILE A 119 -5.88 -9.11 11.40
CA ILE A 119 -5.76 -10.56 11.24
C ILE A 119 -4.28 -10.86 11.03
N VAL A 120 -3.72 -11.69 11.91
CA VAL A 120 -2.33 -12.10 11.93
C VAL A 120 -2.27 -13.57 11.52
N ASN A 121 -1.35 -13.88 10.60
CA ASN A 121 -1.28 -15.14 9.88
C ASN A 121 -2.50 -15.39 9.00
N TRP A 122 -2.56 -16.57 8.39
CA TRP A 122 -3.65 -16.97 7.54
C TRP A 122 -3.76 -18.49 7.41
N ASN A 123 -4.99 -18.98 7.33
CA ASN A 123 -5.36 -20.38 7.15
C ASN A 123 -6.75 -20.51 6.50
N GLY A 124 -7.23 -21.74 6.35
CA GLY A 124 -8.54 -22.04 5.76
C GLY A 124 -9.75 -21.46 6.50
N HIS A 125 -9.63 -21.04 7.77
CA HIS A 125 -10.72 -20.38 8.50
C HIS A 125 -10.81 -18.87 8.21
N GLY A 126 -9.74 -18.27 7.68
CA GLY A 126 -9.64 -16.84 7.40
C GLY A 126 -10.79 -16.28 6.55
N PRO A 127 -11.17 -16.90 5.41
CA PRO A 127 -12.27 -16.41 4.56
C PRO A 127 -13.60 -16.33 5.31
N THR A 128 -13.96 -17.41 6.03
CA THR A 128 -15.19 -17.48 6.83
C THR A 128 -15.16 -16.46 7.96
N LEU A 129 -14.02 -16.30 8.65
CA LEU A 129 -13.87 -15.27 9.69
C LEU A 129 -14.14 -13.89 9.10
N LEU A 130 -13.55 -13.58 7.95
CA LEU A 130 -13.69 -12.27 7.32
C LEU A 130 -15.12 -11.98 6.86
N GLU A 131 -15.80 -12.97 6.27
CA GLU A 131 -17.22 -12.87 5.92
C GLU A 131 -18.08 -12.58 7.16
N ARG A 132 -17.84 -13.28 8.27
CA ARG A 132 -18.61 -13.12 9.52
C ARG A 132 -18.35 -11.78 10.19
N LEU A 133 -17.11 -11.32 10.23
CA LEU A 133 -16.75 -10.02 10.80
C LEU A 133 -17.45 -8.86 10.07
N ARG A 134 -17.62 -8.96 8.74
CA ARG A 134 -18.33 -7.93 7.95
C ARG A 134 -19.83 -7.88 8.24
N ARG A 135 -20.44 -9.02 8.54
CA ARG A 135 -21.87 -9.12 8.86
C ARG A 135 -22.19 -8.73 10.31
N MET A 136 -21.20 -8.72 11.20
CA MET A 136 -21.41 -8.32 12.60
C MET A 136 -21.66 -6.81 12.72
N PRO A 137 -22.81 -6.35 13.24
CA PRO A 137 -23.14 -4.93 13.36
C PRO A 137 -22.09 -4.13 14.15
N THR A 138 -21.53 -4.73 15.21
CA THR A 138 -20.54 -4.10 16.10
C THR A 138 -19.20 -3.82 15.44
N LEU A 139 -18.92 -4.48 14.32
CA LEU A 139 -17.69 -4.37 13.52
C LEU A 139 -17.98 -3.97 12.07
N SER A 140 -19.25 -3.72 11.73
CA SER A 140 -19.67 -3.32 10.40
C SER A 140 -19.03 -1.97 10.07
N GLY A 141 -18.23 -1.94 9.00
CA GLY A 141 -17.48 -0.76 8.57
C GLY A 141 -16.08 -0.58 9.19
N ALA A 142 -15.67 -1.43 10.14
CA ALA A 142 -14.28 -1.41 10.60
C ALA A 142 -13.34 -1.88 9.48
N PRO A 143 -12.24 -1.15 9.17
CA PRO A 143 -11.25 -1.62 8.22
C PRO A 143 -10.64 -2.94 8.70
N VAL A 144 -10.24 -3.80 7.77
CA VAL A 144 -9.54 -5.05 8.08
C VAL A 144 -8.13 -4.98 7.51
N VAL A 145 -7.15 -5.31 8.36
CA VAL A 145 -5.74 -5.42 7.97
C VAL A 145 -5.31 -6.87 8.15
N LEU A 146 -4.82 -7.48 7.07
CA LEU A 146 -4.22 -8.81 7.08
C LEU A 146 -2.70 -8.68 7.10
N ALA A 147 -2.06 -9.19 8.14
CA ALA A 147 -0.62 -9.34 8.24
C ALA A 147 -0.28 -10.83 8.14
N ALA A 148 0.40 -11.24 7.07
CA ALA A 148 0.73 -12.66 6.87
C ALA A 148 1.98 -12.83 6.01
N ASP A 149 2.66 -13.95 6.25
CA ASP A 149 3.74 -14.41 5.40
C ASP A 149 3.17 -15.32 4.30
N MET A 150 2.55 -14.70 3.30
CA MET A 150 1.96 -15.35 2.14
C MET A 150 2.47 -14.73 0.84
N GLU A 151 2.44 -15.50 -0.24
CA GLU A 151 2.79 -15.00 -1.57
C GLU A 151 1.75 -13.96 -2.06
N PRO A 152 2.18 -12.89 -2.75
CA PRO A 152 1.28 -11.84 -3.24
C PRO A 152 0.16 -12.38 -4.13
N GLY A 153 0.42 -13.40 -4.94
CA GLY A 153 -0.61 -14.02 -5.79
C GLY A 153 -1.71 -14.72 -4.99
N ALA A 154 -1.39 -15.29 -3.82
CA ALA A 154 -2.39 -15.88 -2.93
C ALA A 154 -3.28 -14.82 -2.29
N TYR A 155 -2.71 -13.67 -1.93
CA TYR A 155 -3.47 -12.51 -1.46
C TYR A 155 -4.39 -11.95 -2.56
N GLU A 156 -3.92 -11.82 -3.80
CA GLU A 156 -4.74 -11.33 -4.90
C GLU A 156 -5.93 -12.24 -5.18
N ALA A 157 -5.72 -13.56 -5.25
CA ALA A 157 -6.80 -14.54 -5.39
C ALA A 157 -7.82 -14.46 -4.24
N LEU A 158 -7.35 -14.24 -3.00
CA LEU A 158 -8.22 -14.05 -1.83
C LEU A 158 -9.03 -12.75 -1.92
N ALA A 159 -8.39 -11.65 -2.31
CA ALA A 159 -9.04 -10.34 -2.42
C ALA A 159 -10.13 -10.34 -3.50
N ASP A 160 -9.89 -11.06 -4.61
CA ASP A 160 -10.84 -11.21 -5.71
C ASP A 160 -12.02 -12.13 -5.33
N THR A 161 -11.76 -13.26 -4.67
CA THR A 161 -12.81 -14.22 -4.26
C THR A 161 -13.80 -13.65 -3.24
N LEU A 162 -13.34 -12.75 -2.37
CA LEU A 162 -14.17 -12.16 -1.33
C LEU A 162 -14.75 -10.78 -1.71
N ASP A 163 -14.54 -10.34 -2.96
CA ASP A 163 -14.91 -9.01 -3.46
C ASP A 163 -14.50 -7.89 -2.48
N LEU A 164 -13.26 -7.99 -1.98
CA LEU A 164 -12.76 -7.13 -0.92
C LEU A 164 -12.04 -5.89 -1.44
N GLY A 165 -11.68 -5.86 -2.73
CA GLY A 165 -11.11 -4.70 -3.41
C GLY A 165 -10.11 -3.91 -2.55
N ALA A 166 -10.48 -2.67 -2.19
CA ALA A 166 -9.66 -1.78 -1.36
C ALA A 166 -9.95 -1.85 0.16
N ALA A 167 -10.95 -2.64 0.58
CA ALA A 167 -11.39 -2.74 1.98
C ALA A 167 -10.49 -3.65 2.83
N LEU A 168 -9.80 -4.62 2.21
CA LEU A 168 -8.77 -5.42 2.86
C LEU A 168 -7.40 -4.77 2.60
N SER A 169 -6.73 -4.35 3.65
CA SER A 169 -5.33 -3.92 3.58
C SER A 169 -4.41 -5.09 3.91
N PHE A 170 -3.30 -5.22 3.20
CA PHE A 170 -2.38 -6.33 3.37
C PHE A 170 -0.97 -5.87 3.72
N VAL A 171 -0.33 -6.59 4.64
CA VAL A 171 1.06 -6.42 5.03
C VAL A 171 1.75 -7.78 4.97
N ARG A 172 2.71 -7.90 4.05
CA ARG A 172 3.47 -9.14 3.86
C ARG A 172 4.67 -9.19 4.79
N GLY A 173 4.86 -10.34 5.42
CA GLY A 173 6.10 -10.70 6.08
C GLY A 173 5.90 -11.54 7.34
N ASN A 174 7.01 -11.87 8.01
CA ASN A 174 6.98 -12.62 9.25
C ASN A 174 6.28 -11.82 10.37
N THR A 175 5.11 -12.29 10.78
CA THR A 175 4.24 -11.65 11.79
C THR A 175 4.78 -11.73 13.22
N ALA A 176 5.81 -12.54 13.49
CA ALA A 176 6.55 -12.50 14.75
C ALA A 176 7.47 -11.27 14.84
N SER A 177 7.78 -10.61 13.72
CA SER A 177 8.65 -9.44 13.68
C SER A 177 7.91 -8.16 14.02
N LYS A 178 8.51 -7.36 14.92
CA LYS A 178 8.06 -6.00 15.25
C LYS A 178 7.84 -5.14 13.99
N ALA A 179 8.76 -5.17 13.03
CA ALA A 179 8.70 -4.34 11.83
C ALA A 179 7.44 -4.60 10.97
N VAL A 180 6.98 -5.85 10.92
CA VAL A 180 5.77 -6.22 10.16
C VAL A 180 4.52 -5.75 10.88
N LEU A 181 4.44 -5.94 12.20
CA LEU A 181 3.29 -5.51 13.00
C LEU A 181 3.18 -3.98 13.12
N GLU A 182 4.29 -3.26 13.14
CA GLU A 182 4.30 -1.79 13.05
C GLU A 182 3.81 -1.30 11.69
N ARG A 183 4.22 -1.95 10.58
CA ARG A 183 3.68 -1.67 9.24
C ARG A 183 2.18 -1.95 9.14
N ALA A 184 1.68 -2.93 9.89
CA ALA A 184 0.26 -3.21 10.01
C ALA A 184 -0.50 -2.24 10.94
N ASN A 185 0.19 -1.25 11.53
CA ASN A 185 -0.36 -0.23 12.41
C ASN A 185 -1.03 -0.79 13.68
N LEU A 186 -0.43 -1.85 14.25
CA LEU A 186 -0.90 -2.55 15.44
C LEU A 186 -1.37 -1.63 16.58
N THR A 187 -0.65 -0.54 16.84
CA THR A 187 -0.92 0.37 17.97
C THR A 187 -2.29 1.04 17.90
N LYS A 188 -2.88 1.13 16.70
CA LYS A 188 -4.22 1.71 16.46
C LYS A 188 -5.27 0.65 16.11
N ALA A 189 -4.95 -0.63 16.26
CA ALA A 189 -5.90 -1.72 16.07
C ALA A 189 -6.90 -1.78 17.24
N ARG A 190 -8.16 -2.13 16.94
CA ARG A 190 -9.20 -2.33 17.97
C ARG A 190 -9.08 -3.70 18.64
N LEU A 191 -8.76 -4.72 17.84
CA LEU A 191 -8.57 -6.11 18.27
C LEU A 191 -7.72 -6.84 17.23
N ALA A 192 -7.11 -7.96 17.64
CA ALA A 192 -6.35 -8.84 16.76
C ALA A 192 -6.85 -10.29 16.82
N TYR A 193 -6.87 -10.95 15.67
CA TYR A 193 -7.00 -12.40 15.53
C TYR A 193 -5.64 -12.98 15.13
N VAL A 194 -5.14 -13.97 15.86
CA VAL A 194 -3.94 -14.74 15.52
C VAL A 194 -4.38 -16.12 15.06
N LEU A 195 -4.28 -16.38 13.77
CA LEU A 195 -4.67 -17.65 13.18
C LEU A 195 -3.49 -18.62 13.15
N GLY A 196 -3.78 -19.92 13.18
CA GLY A 196 -2.79 -20.94 12.85
C GLY A 196 -2.32 -20.81 11.40
N ARG A 197 -1.22 -21.49 11.03
CA ARG A 197 -0.71 -21.53 9.65
C ARG A 197 -0.84 -22.96 9.12
N ASP A 198 -1.65 -23.16 8.09
CA ASP A 198 -1.83 -24.50 7.49
C ASP A 198 -0.65 -24.94 6.61
N VAL A 199 0.21 -23.99 6.22
CA VAL A 199 1.37 -24.24 5.34
C VAL A 199 2.58 -24.84 6.04
N VAL A 200 2.54 -24.95 7.37
CA VAL A 200 3.61 -25.54 8.19
C VAL A 200 3.01 -26.57 9.15
N PRO A 201 3.83 -27.50 9.69
CA PRO A 201 3.36 -28.45 10.68
C PRO A 201 2.69 -27.75 11.89
N PRO A 202 1.62 -28.34 12.47
CA PRO A 202 0.87 -27.71 13.56
C PRO A 202 1.70 -27.22 14.76
N ASN A 203 2.75 -27.95 15.16
CA ASN A 203 3.65 -27.52 16.23
C ASN A 203 4.44 -26.26 15.88
N GLU A 204 4.92 -26.16 14.64
CA GLU A 204 5.62 -24.97 14.14
C GLU A 204 4.66 -23.79 14.00
N ALA A 205 3.42 -24.04 13.55
CA ALA A 205 2.37 -23.03 13.50
C ALA A 205 2.07 -22.45 14.88
N ASP A 206 1.90 -23.29 15.90
CA ASP A 206 1.64 -22.83 17.27
C ASP A 206 2.83 -22.05 17.85
N ASN A 207 4.07 -22.52 17.65
CA ASN A 207 5.27 -21.79 18.06
C ASN A 207 5.31 -20.39 17.42
N HIS A 208 4.96 -20.29 16.13
CA HIS A 208 4.90 -19.03 15.42
C HIS A 208 3.79 -18.11 15.95
N SER A 209 2.60 -18.65 16.21
CA SER A 209 1.47 -17.93 16.83
C SER A 209 1.79 -17.42 18.23
N VAL A 210 2.54 -18.19 19.04
CA VAL A 210 3.02 -17.77 20.37
C VAL A 210 3.97 -16.58 20.24
N LEU A 211 4.95 -16.65 19.34
CA LEU A 211 5.89 -15.55 19.10
C LEU A 211 5.17 -14.30 18.58
N ALA A 212 4.25 -14.45 17.62
CA ALA A 212 3.44 -13.35 17.13
C ALA A 212 2.59 -12.71 18.25
N THR A 213 1.99 -13.53 19.11
CA THR A 213 1.20 -13.07 20.27
C THR A 213 2.05 -12.30 21.28
N LEU A 214 3.26 -12.78 21.60
CA LEU A 214 4.21 -12.07 22.45
C LEU A 214 4.57 -10.70 21.85
N THR A 215 4.87 -10.64 20.56
CA THR A 215 5.19 -9.38 19.88
C THR A 215 3.98 -8.44 19.88
N LEU A 216 2.77 -8.94 19.62
CA LEU A 216 1.53 -8.15 19.73
C LEU A 216 1.35 -7.56 21.13
N ARG A 217 1.46 -8.38 22.18
CA ARG A 217 1.26 -7.96 23.57
C ARG A 217 2.33 -6.96 24.03
N SER A 218 3.58 -7.16 23.62
CA SER A 218 4.67 -6.23 23.96
C SER A 218 4.53 -4.85 23.32
N LEU A 219 4.03 -4.77 22.08
CA LEU A 219 3.81 -3.52 21.36
C LEU A 219 2.48 -2.85 21.70
N ALA A 220 1.47 -3.63 22.08
CA ALA A 220 0.14 -3.14 22.45
C ALA A 220 -0.40 -3.86 23.71
N PRO A 221 0.04 -3.44 24.91
CA PRO A 221 -0.29 -4.12 26.18
C PRO A 221 -1.78 -4.19 26.52
N GLY A 222 -2.61 -3.31 25.96
CA GLY A 222 -4.07 -3.29 26.17
C GLY A 222 -4.90 -3.94 25.06
N LEU A 223 -4.28 -4.45 24.00
CA LEU A 223 -5.01 -4.98 22.84
C LEU A 223 -5.76 -6.27 23.20
N THR A 224 -7.00 -6.41 22.71
CA THR A 224 -7.72 -7.68 22.78
C THR A 224 -7.20 -8.61 21.70
N ILE A 225 -6.68 -9.78 22.09
CA ILE A 225 -6.06 -10.76 21.18
C ILE A 225 -6.84 -12.08 21.27
N TYR A 226 -7.43 -12.50 20.16
CA TYR A 226 -8.04 -13.82 19.99
C TYR A 226 -7.07 -14.71 19.23
N ALA A 227 -6.63 -15.81 19.80
CA ALA A 227 -5.71 -16.73 19.14
C ALA A 227 -6.34 -18.10 18.88
N GLU A 228 -5.96 -18.72 17.78
CA GLU A 228 -6.26 -20.12 17.47
C GLU A 228 -5.07 -20.98 17.88
N ALA A 229 -5.33 -22.06 18.61
CA ALA A 229 -4.36 -23.11 18.89
C ALA A 229 -4.63 -24.29 17.96
N MET A 230 -3.60 -24.77 17.26
CA MET A 230 -3.71 -25.99 16.46
C MET A 230 -3.85 -27.21 17.38
N HIS A 231 -3.05 -27.27 18.45
CA HIS A 231 -3.16 -28.28 19.49
C HIS A 231 -3.61 -27.68 20.82
N ASP A 232 -4.39 -28.43 21.58
CA ASP A 232 -4.85 -28.01 22.91
C ASP A 232 -3.70 -27.79 23.89
N ALA A 233 -2.61 -28.56 23.77
CA ALA A 233 -1.39 -28.38 24.56
C ALA A 233 -0.77 -26.97 24.42
N SER A 234 -0.93 -26.33 23.25
CA SER A 234 -0.39 -25.00 22.97
C SER A 234 -1.25 -23.87 23.55
N ARG A 235 -2.47 -24.17 24.02
CA ARG A 235 -3.43 -23.19 24.52
C ARG A 235 -2.87 -22.39 25.68
N GLU A 236 -2.22 -23.06 26.64
CA GLU A 236 -1.65 -22.40 27.81
C GLU A 236 -0.48 -21.49 27.41
N HIS A 237 0.33 -21.90 26.44
CA HIS A 237 1.43 -21.07 25.92
C HIS A 237 0.92 -19.78 25.28
N LEU A 238 -0.15 -19.83 24.49
CA LEU A 238 -0.77 -18.64 23.88
C LEU A 238 -1.38 -17.69 24.93
N LEU A 239 -2.04 -18.23 25.96
CA LEU A 239 -2.56 -17.42 27.08
C LEU A 239 -1.42 -16.73 27.84
N ARG A 240 -0.35 -17.47 28.16
CA ARG A 240 0.85 -16.92 28.82
C ARG A 240 1.59 -15.89 27.95
N ALA A 241 1.55 -16.04 26.63
CA ALA A 241 2.05 -15.06 25.68
C ALA A 241 1.24 -13.76 25.66
N GLY A 242 0.05 -13.75 26.26
CA GLY A 242 -0.81 -12.59 26.38
C GLY A 242 -2.00 -12.62 25.44
N ALA A 243 -2.39 -13.76 24.86
CA ALA A 243 -3.69 -13.89 24.21
C ALA A 243 -4.81 -13.65 25.24
N THR A 244 -5.83 -12.88 24.87
CA THR A 244 -7.00 -12.62 25.75
C THR A 244 -7.91 -13.84 25.79
N LYS A 245 -8.09 -14.52 24.65
CA LYS A 245 -8.85 -15.77 24.56
C LYS A 245 -8.23 -16.66 23.50
N VAL A 246 -8.16 -17.95 23.78
CA VAL A 246 -7.62 -18.96 22.87
C VAL A 246 -8.69 -19.98 22.55
N MET A 247 -8.82 -20.33 21.26
CA MET A 247 -9.73 -21.36 20.78
C MET A 247 -8.91 -22.51 20.18
N GLY A 248 -9.09 -23.73 20.70
CA GLY A 248 -8.50 -24.92 20.10
C GLY A 248 -9.27 -25.33 18.85
N ARG A 249 -8.55 -25.57 17.74
CA ARG A 249 -9.15 -25.98 16.46
C ARG A 249 -9.93 -27.29 16.58
N GLU A 250 -9.33 -28.30 17.20
CA GLU A 250 -9.92 -29.64 17.34
C GLU A 250 -11.03 -29.68 18.39
N GLU A 251 -10.86 -28.92 19.48
CA GLU A 251 -11.79 -28.92 20.61
C GLU A 251 -13.18 -28.41 20.19
N LEU A 252 -13.26 -27.37 19.37
CA LEU A 252 -14.53 -26.76 18.99
C LEU A 252 -15.36 -27.67 18.08
N ALA A 253 -14.72 -28.30 17.10
CA ALA A 253 -15.37 -29.26 16.21
C ALA A 253 -15.81 -30.51 16.97
N GLY A 254 -14.91 -31.10 17.78
CA GLY A 254 -15.20 -32.29 18.56
C GLY A 254 -16.33 -32.07 19.57
N ARG A 255 -16.30 -30.95 20.32
CA ARG A 255 -17.36 -30.60 21.27
C ARG A 255 -18.68 -30.32 20.58
N SER A 256 -18.66 -29.67 19.41
CA SER A 256 -19.88 -29.44 18.63
C SER A 256 -20.47 -30.77 18.15
N LEU A 257 -19.66 -31.69 17.62
CA LEU A 257 -20.11 -33.02 17.18
C LEU A 257 -20.70 -33.84 18.34
N ALA A 258 -20.00 -33.89 19.48
CA ALA A 258 -20.50 -34.59 20.67
C ALA A 258 -21.80 -33.98 21.20
N PHE A 259 -21.89 -32.64 21.20
CA PHE A 259 -23.09 -31.92 21.64
C PHE A 259 -24.29 -32.16 20.72
N MET A 260 -24.06 -32.22 19.40
CA MET A 260 -25.08 -32.55 18.41
C MET A 260 -25.61 -33.98 18.58
N ALA A 261 -24.74 -34.94 18.90
CA ALA A 261 -25.17 -36.31 19.20
C ALA A 261 -26.05 -36.37 20.45
N ALA A 262 -25.74 -35.57 21.48
CA ALA A 262 -26.52 -35.51 22.71
C ALA A 262 -27.86 -34.75 22.55
N HIS A 263 -27.93 -33.77 21.64
CA HIS A 263 -29.11 -32.91 21.47
C HIS A 263 -29.42 -32.65 19.97
N PRO A 264 -30.11 -33.57 19.28
CA PRO A 264 -30.40 -33.45 17.84
C PRO A 264 -31.17 -32.17 17.48
N VAL A 265 -32.12 -31.75 18.32
CA VAL A 265 -32.93 -30.53 18.12
C VAL A 265 -32.09 -29.25 18.20
N MET A 266 -30.93 -29.30 18.86
CA MET A 266 -30.03 -28.15 19.00
C MET A 266 -29.19 -27.92 17.73
N GLN A 267 -29.15 -28.87 16.79
CA GLN A 267 -28.53 -28.67 15.48
C GLN A 267 -29.18 -27.51 14.71
N ASP A 268 -30.51 -27.42 14.76
CA ASP A 268 -31.27 -26.36 14.10
C ASP A 268 -30.99 -24.99 14.74
N VAL A 269 -30.77 -24.96 16.06
CA VAL A 269 -30.42 -23.74 16.81
C VAL A 269 -29.00 -23.28 16.47
N LEU A 270 -28.02 -24.19 16.41
CA LEU A 270 -26.66 -23.86 15.98
C LEU A 270 -26.64 -23.35 14.54
N HIS A 271 -27.39 -23.98 13.65
CA HIS A 271 -27.57 -23.50 12.27
C HIS A 271 -28.25 -22.13 12.20
N ALA A 272 -29.22 -21.83 13.07
CA ALA A 272 -29.89 -20.54 13.12
C ALA A 272 -28.97 -19.43 13.65
N ILE A 273 -28.12 -19.71 14.65
CA ILE A 273 -27.12 -18.77 15.19
C ILE A 273 -26.00 -18.50 14.17
N TRP A 274 -25.71 -19.47 13.30
CA TRP A 274 -24.69 -19.37 12.26
C TRP A 274 -25.22 -18.94 10.88
N ARG A 275 -26.48 -18.50 10.74
CA ARG A 275 -26.93 -17.81 9.51
C ARG A 275 -26.55 -16.34 9.59
#